data_AF-A0A968XWJ6-F1
#
_entry.id   AF-A0A968XWJ6-F1
#
_cell.length_a   1.000
_cell.length_b   1.000
_cell.length_c   1.000
_cell.angle_alpha   90.00
_cell.angle_beta   90.00
_cell.angle_gamma   90.00
#
_symmetry.space_group_name_H-M   'P 1'
#
loop_
_entity.id
_entity.type
_entity.pdbx_description
1 polymer ?
#
loop_
_entity_poly.entity_id
_entity_poly.type
_entity_poly.pdbx_seq_one_letter_code
_entity_poly.pdbx_strand_id
1 'polypeptide(L)'
;MTQWHDLFLQTTAFTQAGAPLELYESHSQREAAFLYARMTFDGQDQQVKQNALDATVVEASYSAIFSQYGSFNWTQDNAFVSVVWGGGLGAPRVETMLRAHYLTGNQNFLTYSLLGTQVAVGANPDNMTYTTGLGTRSPKSPLVLNERALGREAPPGITLYGPNDLSNLRGYWFLELINDQVFPQVYDWPTLESYMDVYLFPPVTEYTLHQTMVPMSYVRGVFGGGGGDGGVWRSR
;
A
#
# COMPACT_ATOMS: atom_id res chain seq x y z
N MET A 1 14.94 -31.06 3.22
CA MET A 1 14.43 -29.67 3.11
C MET A 1 15.15 -28.74 4.10
N THR A 2 16.46 -28.95 4.33
CA THR A 2 17.19 -28.35 5.47
C THR A 2 18.02 -27.13 5.08
N GLN A 3 18.75 -27.16 3.96
CA GLN A 3 19.67 -26.07 3.58
C GLN A 3 19.02 -24.67 3.49
N TRP A 4 17.83 -24.57 2.87
CA TRP A 4 17.14 -23.28 2.72
C TRP A 4 16.54 -22.77 4.03
N HIS A 5 16.09 -23.70 4.89
CA HIS A 5 15.56 -23.36 6.20
C HIS A 5 16.69 -22.92 7.13
N ASP A 6 17.82 -23.62 7.13
CA ASP A 6 19.02 -23.24 7.88
C ASP A 6 19.53 -21.86 7.47
N LEU A 7 19.57 -21.56 6.16
CA LEU A 7 19.94 -20.24 5.65
C LEU A 7 18.95 -19.16 6.08
N PHE A 8 17.65 -19.44 6.06
CA PHE A 8 16.65 -18.52 6.58
C PHE A 8 16.88 -18.22 8.06
N LEU A 9 17.10 -19.24 8.90
CA LEU A 9 17.37 -19.06 10.33
C LEU A 9 18.66 -18.25 10.60
N GLN A 10 19.67 -18.37 9.73
CA GLN A 10 20.91 -17.58 9.84
C GLN A 10 20.76 -16.10 9.47
N THR A 11 19.72 -15.76 8.69
CA THR A 11 19.56 -14.44 8.07
C THR A 11 18.30 -13.70 8.52
N THR A 12 17.42 -14.36 9.26
CA THR A 12 16.14 -13.78 9.65
C THR A 12 16.31 -12.70 10.72
N ALA A 13 15.53 -11.62 10.58
CA ALA A 13 15.43 -10.59 11.62
C ALA A 13 14.59 -11.05 12.83
N PHE A 14 13.85 -12.15 12.72
CA PHE A 14 12.87 -12.61 13.72
C PHE A 14 13.51 -13.45 14.83
N THR A 15 14.67 -13.02 15.33
CA THR A 15 15.35 -13.61 16.49
C THR A 15 14.75 -13.16 17.82
N GLN A 16 13.95 -12.07 17.80
CA GLN A 16 13.19 -11.56 18.94
C GLN A 16 11.78 -11.15 18.53
N ALA A 17 10.86 -11.14 19.50
CA ALA A 17 9.48 -10.71 19.28
C ALA A 17 9.44 -9.22 18.89
N GLY A 18 8.55 -8.88 17.94
CA GLY A 18 8.34 -7.50 17.52
C GLY A 18 9.49 -6.88 16.72
N ALA A 19 10.43 -7.68 16.19
CA ALA A 19 11.44 -7.19 15.27
C ALA A 19 10.80 -6.46 14.08
N PRO A 20 11.37 -5.34 13.59
CA PRO A 20 10.84 -4.66 12.40
C PRO A 20 10.75 -5.64 11.22
N LEU A 21 9.66 -5.58 10.45
CA LEU A 21 9.56 -6.36 9.21
C LEU A 21 10.42 -5.79 8.09
N GLU A 22 10.65 -4.48 8.14
CA GLU A 22 11.52 -3.76 7.24
C GLU A 22 12.32 -2.72 8.03
N LEU A 23 13.61 -2.64 7.71
CA LEU A 23 14.52 -1.65 8.26
C LEU A 23 15.41 -1.16 7.12
N TYR A 24 15.35 0.15 6.87
CA TYR A 24 16.13 0.81 5.83
C TYR A 24 17.62 0.46 5.95
N GLU A 25 18.26 0.19 4.81
CA GLU A 25 19.66 -0.27 4.70
C GLU A 25 20.00 -1.58 5.44
N SER A 26 19.01 -2.31 5.97
CA SER A 26 19.23 -3.58 6.67
C SER A 26 18.48 -4.74 6.03
N HIS A 27 17.15 -4.73 6.00
CA HIS A 27 16.37 -5.86 5.52
C HIS A 27 14.94 -5.46 5.12
N SER A 28 14.33 -6.25 4.23
CA SER A 28 12.90 -6.26 3.94
C SER A 28 12.43 -7.71 3.96
N GLN A 29 11.72 -8.11 5.02
CA GLN A 29 11.33 -9.50 5.31
C GLN A 29 9.82 -9.67 5.57
N ARG A 30 8.97 -8.73 5.16
CA ARG A 30 7.49 -8.82 5.30
C ARG A 30 6.91 -10.13 4.75
N GLU A 31 7.31 -10.52 3.53
CA GLU A 31 6.86 -11.77 2.91
C GLU A 31 7.33 -12.99 3.69
N ALA A 32 8.60 -12.98 4.12
CA ALA A 32 9.18 -14.09 4.86
C ALA A 32 8.50 -14.27 6.22
N ALA A 33 8.20 -13.18 6.94
CA ALA A 33 7.46 -13.21 8.19
C ALA A 33 6.09 -13.86 8.03
N PHE A 34 5.31 -13.38 7.05
CA PHE A 34 3.97 -13.90 6.80
C PHE A 34 3.98 -15.37 6.41
N LEU A 35 4.85 -15.77 5.47
CA LEU A 35 4.96 -17.16 5.04
C LEU A 35 5.42 -18.07 6.18
N TYR A 36 6.45 -17.68 6.92
CA TYR A 36 6.98 -18.50 8.01
C TYR A 36 5.98 -18.65 9.16
N ALA A 37 5.26 -17.58 9.52
CA ALA A 37 4.19 -17.63 10.51
C ALA A 37 3.00 -18.51 10.06
N ARG A 38 2.66 -18.48 8.76
CA ARG A 38 1.52 -19.23 8.19
C ARG A 38 1.78 -20.72 8.00
N MET A 39 2.99 -21.08 7.58
CA MET A 39 3.31 -22.47 7.23
C MET A 39 3.46 -23.36 8.47
N THR A 40 3.26 -24.67 8.24
CA THR A 40 3.59 -25.72 9.20
C THR A 40 4.35 -26.81 8.46
N PHE A 41 5.53 -27.16 8.97
CA PHE A 41 6.38 -28.21 8.42
C PHE A 41 7.28 -28.80 9.50
N ASP A 42 7.77 -30.02 9.29
CA ASP A 42 8.63 -30.72 10.25
C ASP A 42 9.97 -30.00 10.43
N GLY A 43 10.39 -29.80 11.69
CA GLY A 43 11.62 -29.09 12.03
C GLY A 43 11.50 -27.56 12.01
N GLN A 44 10.31 -27.01 11.82
CA GLN A 44 10.08 -25.56 11.91
C GLN A 44 10.42 -25.04 13.31
N ASP A 45 11.28 -24.02 13.37
CA ASP A 45 11.58 -23.29 14.61
C ASP A 45 10.34 -22.52 15.07
N GLN A 46 9.77 -22.93 16.21
CA GLN A 46 8.54 -22.36 16.76
C GLN A 46 8.76 -20.97 17.37
N GLN A 47 9.94 -20.67 17.88
CA GLN A 47 10.24 -19.35 18.43
C GLN A 47 10.33 -18.33 17.31
N VAL A 48 11.03 -18.64 16.23
CA VAL A 48 11.10 -17.78 15.03
C VAL A 48 9.72 -17.63 14.40
N LYS A 49 8.89 -18.67 14.42
CA LYS A 49 7.49 -18.61 13.95
C LYS A 49 6.69 -17.61 14.77
N GLN A 50 6.78 -17.68 16.09
CA GLN A 50 6.10 -16.76 16.98
C GLN A 50 6.63 -15.33 16.82
N ASN A 51 7.94 -15.14 16.72
CA ASN A 51 8.55 -13.83 16.52
C ASN A 51 8.10 -13.17 15.21
N ALA A 52 7.99 -13.95 14.12
CA ALA A 52 7.49 -13.49 12.83
C ALA A 52 6.00 -13.07 12.90
N LEU A 53 5.18 -13.84 13.64
CA LEU A 53 3.80 -13.48 13.94
C LEU A 53 3.74 -12.16 14.72
N ASP A 54 4.52 -12.05 15.80
CA ASP A 54 4.53 -10.87 16.67
C ASP A 54 4.98 -9.63 15.90
N ALA A 55 6.01 -9.73 15.07
CA ALA A 55 6.45 -8.66 14.18
C ALA A 55 5.34 -8.20 13.22
N THR A 56 4.59 -9.16 12.64
CA THR A 56 3.44 -8.88 11.77
C THR A 56 2.34 -8.12 12.52
N VAL A 57 2.03 -8.55 13.75
CA VAL A 57 1.01 -7.91 14.59
C VAL A 57 1.45 -6.51 15.02
N VAL A 58 2.73 -6.30 15.32
CA VAL A 58 3.28 -5.00 15.71
C VAL A 58 3.16 -3.99 14.56
N GLU A 59 3.64 -4.29 13.36
CA GLU A 59 3.51 -3.38 12.21
C GLU A 59 2.03 -3.12 11.86
N ALA A 60 1.19 -4.16 11.84
CA ALA A 60 -0.26 -3.99 11.60
C ALA A 60 -0.93 -3.09 12.64
N SER A 61 -0.53 -3.18 13.91
CA SER A 61 -1.07 -2.34 14.98
C SER A 61 -0.65 -0.89 14.80
N TYR A 62 0.61 -0.64 14.41
CA TYR A 62 1.07 0.72 14.08
C TYR A 62 0.29 1.32 12.91
N SER A 63 0.10 0.59 11.80
CA SER A 63 -0.69 1.07 10.67
C SER A 63 -2.15 1.34 11.04
N ALA A 64 -2.77 0.47 11.86
CA ALA A 64 -4.14 0.65 12.33
C ALA A 64 -4.28 1.89 13.23
N ILE A 65 -3.33 2.12 14.14
CA ILE A 65 -3.29 3.31 15.00
C ILE A 65 -3.06 4.56 14.15
N PHE A 66 -2.12 4.53 13.22
CA PHE A 66 -1.82 5.65 12.32
C PHE A 66 -3.05 6.08 11.52
N SER A 67 -3.82 5.11 11.00
CA SER A 67 -5.05 5.39 10.23
C SER A 67 -6.09 6.19 11.01
N GLN A 68 -6.04 6.18 12.35
CA GLN A 68 -7.02 6.90 13.18
C GLN A 68 -6.68 8.38 13.36
N TYR A 69 -5.43 8.78 13.10
CA TYR A 69 -5.00 10.17 13.24
C TYR A 69 -5.23 10.98 11.96
N GLY A 70 -5.29 10.34 10.80
CA GLY A 70 -5.54 10.98 9.52
C GLY A 70 -7.03 11.06 9.19
N SER A 71 -7.47 12.20 8.64
CA SER A 71 -8.76 12.29 7.96
C SER A 71 -8.83 11.25 6.84
N PHE A 72 -10.00 10.66 6.60
CA PHE A 72 -10.24 9.60 5.60
C PHE A 72 -9.53 8.26 5.85
N ASN A 73 -8.92 8.09 7.02
CA ASN A 73 -8.36 6.81 7.47
C ASN A 73 -7.34 6.17 6.53
N TRP A 74 -6.62 6.97 5.74
CA TRP A 74 -5.55 6.47 4.88
C TRP A 74 -4.45 5.82 5.73
N THR A 75 -3.72 4.90 5.10
CA THR A 75 -2.75 4.04 5.79
C THR A 75 -1.39 4.10 5.11
N GLN A 76 -0.36 3.81 5.89
CA GLN A 76 1.01 3.53 5.44
C GLN A 76 1.56 2.37 6.26
N ASP A 77 2.63 1.74 5.75
CA ASP A 77 3.30 0.66 6.46
C ASP A 77 3.93 1.14 7.78
N ASN A 78 4.39 2.41 7.81
CA ASN A 78 4.76 3.12 9.04
C ASN A 78 4.77 4.65 8.83
N ALA A 79 4.90 5.41 9.91
CA ALA A 79 4.84 6.88 9.90
C ALA A 79 6.04 7.57 9.22
N PHE A 80 7.11 6.84 8.90
CA PHE A 80 8.32 7.38 8.26
C PHE A 80 8.37 7.09 6.75
N VAL A 81 7.41 6.33 6.23
CA VAL A 81 7.28 6.13 4.78
C VAL A 81 6.94 7.46 4.14
N SER A 82 7.79 7.90 3.21
CA SER A 82 7.54 9.14 2.48
C SER A 82 6.34 8.97 1.54
N VAL A 83 5.40 9.90 1.61
CA VAL A 83 4.20 9.92 0.74
C VAL A 83 4.56 10.57 -0.59
N VAL A 84 5.46 9.95 -1.34
CA VAL A 84 5.86 10.39 -2.69
C VAL A 84 6.07 9.20 -3.60
N TRP A 85 5.83 9.39 -4.90
CA TRP A 85 6.02 8.34 -5.91
C TRP A 85 5.27 7.05 -5.52
N GLY A 86 5.96 5.90 -5.52
CA GLY A 86 5.41 4.63 -5.06
C GLY A 86 4.84 4.65 -3.63
N GLY A 87 5.24 5.57 -2.77
CA GLY A 87 4.64 5.77 -1.44
C GLY A 87 3.35 6.58 -1.42
N GLY A 88 2.87 7.06 -2.58
CA GLY A 88 1.63 7.82 -2.72
C GLY A 88 0.37 7.05 -2.31
N LEU A 89 -0.74 7.78 -2.21
CA LEU A 89 -2.00 7.29 -1.62
C LEU A 89 -2.95 6.62 -2.62
N GLY A 90 -2.47 6.34 -3.83
CA GLY A 90 -3.24 5.74 -4.92
C GLY A 90 -3.56 4.26 -4.71
N ALA A 91 -2.61 3.51 -4.16
CA ALA A 91 -2.80 2.13 -3.74
C ALA A 91 -2.77 2.04 -2.21
N PRO A 92 -3.74 1.34 -1.59
CA PRO A 92 -3.83 1.29 -0.13
C PRO A 92 -2.72 0.42 0.47
N ARG A 93 -2.12 0.89 1.57
CA ARG A 93 -1.08 0.19 2.33
C ARG A 93 -1.69 -0.55 3.50
N VAL A 94 -2.32 -1.69 3.20
CA VAL A 94 -3.10 -2.46 4.20
C VAL A 94 -2.73 -3.95 4.23
N GLU A 95 -1.73 -4.36 3.44
CA GLU A 95 -1.38 -5.77 3.27
C GLU A 95 -0.98 -6.42 4.60
N THR A 96 -0.11 -5.77 5.39
CA THR A 96 0.31 -6.30 6.69
C THR A 96 -0.87 -6.43 7.66
N MET A 97 -1.83 -5.49 7.65
CA MET A 97 -3.04 -5.62 8.47
C MET A 97 -3.92 -6.78 8.02
N LEU A 98 -4.16 -6.96 6.71
CA LEU A 98 -4.91 -8.10 6.20
C LEU A 98 -4.22 -9.44 6.55
N ARG A 99 -2.88 -9.48 6.50
CA ARG A 99 -2.08 -10.64 6.90
C ARG A 99 -2.17 -10.90 8.41
N ALA A 100 -2.09 -9.86 9.24
CA ALA A 100 -2.27 -9.98 10.68
C ALA A 100 -3.69 -10.48 11.02
N HIS A 101 -4.72 -9.98 10.34
CA HIS A 101 -6.08 -10.49 10.44
C HIS A 101 -6.13 -11.99 10.11
N TYR A 102 -5.55 -12.41 8.98
CA TYR A 102 -5.52 -13.81 8.57
C TYR A 102 -4.83 -14.71 9.61
N LEU A 103 -3.71 -14.27 10.19
CA LEU A 103 -2.92 -15.06 11.14
C LEU A 103 -3.57 -15.13 12.53
N THR A 104 -4.25 -14.07 12.97
CA THR A 104 -4.74 -13.93 14.36
C THR A 104 -6.26 -14.03 14.52
N GLY A 105 -7.02 -13.85 13.44
CA GLY A 105 -8.47 -13.69 13.48
C GLY A 105 -8.95 -12.34 14.01
N ASN A 106 -8.04 -11.42 14.39
CA ASN A 106 -8.41 -10.14 14.98
C ASN A 106 -9.16 -9.25 13.96
N GLN A 107 -10.43 -8.97 14.26
CA GLN A 107 -11.33 -8.21 13.39
C GLN A 107 -10.94 -6.73 13.25
N ASN A 108 -10.21 -6.16 14.22
CA ASN A 108 -9.79 -4.77 14.13
C ASN A 108 -8.89 -4.55 12.91
N PHE A 109 -7.98 -5.48 12.63
CA PHE A 109 -7.13 -5.39 11.45
C PHE A 109 -7.92 -5.45 10.14
N LEU A 110 -8.98 -6.26 10.07
CA LEU A 110 -9.86 -6.28 8.90
C LEU A 110 -10.60 -4.95 8.73
N THR A 111 -11.17 -4.42 9.82
CA THR A 111 -11.89 -3.14 9.83
C THR A 111 -11.00 -1.98 9.38
N TYR A 112 -9.80 -1.84 9.97
CA TYR A 112 -8.88 -0.76 9.59
C TYR A 112 -8.29 -0.96 8.20
N SER A 113 -8.13 -2.21 7.74
CA SER A 113 -7.77 -2.47 6.34
C SER A 113 -8.86 -1.95 5.40
N LEU A 114 -10.14 -2.25 5.68
CA LEU A 114 -11.25 -1.78 4.86
C LEU A 114 -11.30 -0.24 4.81
N LEU A 115 -11.18 0.42 5.96
CA LEU A 115 -11.13 1.88 6.05
C LEU A 115 -9.96 2.46 5.24
N GLY A 116 -8.77 1.87 5.36
CA GLY A 116 -7.59 2.27 4.60
C GLY A 116 -7.72 2.15 3.08
N THR A 117 -8.63 1.31 2.58
CA THR A 117 -8.89 1.22 1.14
C THR A 117 -9.74 2.35 0.58
N GLN A 118 -10.50 3.05 1.43
CA GLN A 118 -11.56 3.93 0.96
C GLN A 118 -11.03 5.12 0.15
N VAL A 119 -9.87 5.66 0.53
CA VAL A 119 -9.18 6.73 -0.21
C VAL A 119 -8.88 6.30 -1.64
N ALA A 120 -8.40 5.07 -1.86
CA ALA A 120 -8.06 4.61 -3.21
C ALA A 120 -9.28 4.45 -4.14
N VAL A 121 -10.47 4.28 -3.57
CA VAL A 121 -11.72 4.00 -4.30
C VAL A 121 -12.71 5.18 -4.29
N GLY A 122 -12.28 6.37 -3.87
CA GLY A 122 -13.05 7.61 -4.03
C GLY A 122 -13.51 8.30 -2.76
N ALA A 123 -13.29 7.73 -1.57
CA ALA A 123 -13.51 8.44 -0.32
C ALA A 123 -12.30 9.32 0.01
N ASN A 124 -12.12 10.36 -0.80
CA ASN A 124 -11.07 11.37 -0.66
C ASN A 124 -11.65 12.74 -1.04
N PRO A 125 -10.95 13.85 -0.73
CA PRO A 125 -11.40 15.20 -1.06
C PRO A 125 -11.71 15.41 -2.55
N ASP A 126 -10.97 14.71 -3.43
CA ASP A 126 -11.18 14.77 -4.87
C ASP A 126 -12.39 13.95 -5.35
N ASN A 127 -13.03 13.15 -4.50
CA ASN A 127 -14.15 12.29 -4.87
C ASN A 127 -13.84 11.46 -6.14
N MET A 128 -12.62 10.92 -6.23
CA MET A 128 -12.15 10.17 -7.40
C MET A 128 -11.43 8.90 -7.03
N THR A 129 -11.57 7.86 -7.85
CA THR A 129 -10.73 6.68 -7.71
C THR A 129 -9.35 6.96 -8.31
N TYR A 130 -8.32 6.26 -7.85
CA TYR A 130 -6.98 6.32 -8.45
C TYR A 130 -6.70 5.14 -9.38
N THR A 131 -7.76 4.46 -9.86
CA THR A 131 -7.66 3.38 -10.84
C THR A 131 -8.38 3.76 -12.12
N THR A 132 -7.70 3.68 -13.27
CA THR A 132 -8.29 4.00 -14.58
C THR A 132 -9.59 3.22 -14.81
N GLY A 133 -10.62 3.91 -15.30
CA GLY A 133 -11.91 3.31 -15.65
C GLY A 133 -12.76 2.79 -14.47
N LEU A 134 -12.34 3.00 -13.22
CA LEU A 134 -13.12 2.64 -12.03
C LEU A 134 -13.88 3.85 -11.47
N GLY A 135 -15.16 3.66 -11.16
CA GLY A 135 -16.00 4.69 -10.55
C GLY A 135 -16.44 5.80 -11.53
N THR A 136 -17.06 6.84 -11.01
CA THR A 136 -17.58 7.97 -11.80
C THR A 136 -16.50 8.98 -12.19
N ARG A 137 -15.46 9.12 -11.35
CA ARG A 137 -14.28 9.96 -11.61
C ARG A 137 -13.03 9.10 -11.41
N SER A 138 -12.21 9.01 -12.46
CA SER A 138 -10.99 8.21 -12.54
C SER A 138 -9.94 8.95 -13.36
N PRO A 139 -8.65 8.57 -13.28
CA PRO A 139 -7.60 9.13 -14.13
C PRO A 139 -7.95 9.01 -15.62
N LYS A 140 -7.60 10.03 -16.39
CA LYS A 140 -7.77 10.12 -17.85
C LYS A 140 -6.44 10.33 -18.57
N SER A 141 -5.42 10.83 -17.87
CA SER A 141 -4.08 11.08 -18.40
C SER A 141 -3.00 10.36 -17.56
N PRO A 142 -3.07 9.03 -17.35
CA PRO A 142 -1.98 8.32 -16.69
C PRO A 142 -0.70 8.36 -17.54
N LEU A 143 0.46 8.22 -16.91
CA LEU A 143 1.74 8.11 -17.61
C LEU A 143 1.87 6.73 -18.28
N VAL A 144 1.15 6.52 -19.38
CA VAL A 144 1.26 5.33 -20.23
C VAL A 144 1.71 5.76 -21.63
N LEU A 145 2.96 5.46 -21.95
CA LEU A 145 3.60 5.92 -23.19
C LEU A 145 2.83 5.49 -24.44
N ASN A 146 2.35 4.23 -24.46
CA ASN A 146 1.67 3.67 -25.63
C ASN A 146 0.35 4.37 -25.94
N GLU A 147 -0.44 4.70 -24.92
CA GLU A 147 -1.73 5.39 -25.10
C GLU A 147 -1.53 6.79 -25.64
N ARG A 148 -0.55 7.51 -25.06
CA ARG A 148 -0.20 8.85 -25.51
C ARG A 148 0.30 8.85 -26.96
N ALA A 149 1.16 7.89 -27.31
CA ALA A 149 1.67 7.74 -28.67
C ALA A 149 0.57 7.38 -29.69
N LEU A 150 -0.42 6.58 -29.27
CA LEU A 150 -1.50 6.11 -30.14
C LEU A 150 -2.75 7.00 -30.12
N GLY A 151 -2.79 8.04 -29.26
CA GLY A 151 -3.97 8.89 -29.08
C GLY A 151 -5.19 8.13 -28.57
N ARG A 152 -4.97 7.12 -27.71
CA ARG A 152 -6.04 6.26 -27.16
C ARG A 152 -6.24 6.54 -25.68
N GLU A 153 -7.44 6.21 -25.20
CA GLU A 153 -7.72 6.23 -23.76
C GLU A 153 -6.96 5.11 -23.05
N ALA A 154 -6.71 5.34 -21.76
CA ALA A 154 -6.13 4.34 -20.89
C ALA A 154 -7.01 3.11 -20.72
N PRO A 155 -6.43 1.89 -20.75
CA PRO A 155 -7.16 0.70 -20.44
C PRO A 155 -7.61 0.80 -18.98
N PRO A 156 -8.81 0.29 -18.66
CA PRO A 156 -9.27 0.25 -17.30
C PRO A 156 -8.40 -0.68 -16.45
N GLY A 157 -8.31 -0.40 -15.14
CA GLY A 157 -7.67 -1.27 -14.16
C GLY A 157 -6.22 -0.92 -13.78
N ILE A 158 -5.67 0.19 -14.26
CA ILE A 158 -4.35 0.68 -13.85
C ILE A 158 -4.50 1.54 -12.61
N THR A 159 -4.00 1.08 -11.46
CA THR A 159 -3.91 1.88 -10.23
C THR A 159 -2.64 2.72 -10.27
N LEU A 160 -2.77 4.03 -10.08
CA LEU A 160 -1.65 4.97 -10.11
C LEU A 160 -1.07 5.21 -8.71
N TYR A 161 0.06 5.91 -8.64
CA TYR A 161 0.64 6.36 -7.37
C TYR A 161 -0.31 7.26 -6.57
N GLY A 162 -1.15 8.05 -7.24
CA GLY A 162 -2.13 8.89 -6.56
C GLY A 162 -1.51 10.11 -5.86
N PRO A 163 -2.21 10.72 -4.91
CA PRO A 163 -1.75 11.94 -4.24
C PRO A 163 -0.43 11.74 -3.49
N ASN A 164 0.42 12.77 -3.53
CA ASN A 164 1.72 12.85 -2.87
C ASN A 164 1.83 14.08 -1.97
N ASP A 165 2.70 14.02 -0.97
CA ASP A 165 3.15 15.19 -0.24
C ASP A 165 4.10 16.00 -1.13
N LEU A 166 3.58 17.08 -1.73
CA LEU A 166 4.32 17.91 -2.66
C LEU A 166 5.48 18.65 -1.99
N SER A 167 5.45 18.84 -0.66
CA SER A 167 6.54 19.50 0.07
C SER A 167 7.84 18.68 0.01
N ASN A 168 7.74 17.35 -0.10
CA ASN A 168 8.87 16.44 -0.31
C ASN A 168 9.35 16.40 -1.77
N LEU A 169 8.66 17.07 -2.70
CA LEU A 169 9.01 17.17 -4.12
C LEU A 169 9.49 18.58 -4.48
N ARG A 170 9.92 19.39 -3.50
CA ARG A 170 10.49 20.73 -3.76
C ARG A 170 11.64 20.67 -4.76
N GLY A 171 11.62 21.59 -5.72
CA GLY A 171 12.59 21.63 -6.83
C GLY A 171 12.25 20.68 -7.99
N TYR A 172 11.14 19.93 -7.93
CA TYR A 172 10.69 19.14 -9.07
C TYR A 172 10.19 20.08 -10.17
N TRP A 173 10.80 20.00 -11.35
CA TRP A 173 10.63 20.96 -12.46
C TRP A 173 9.16 21.29 -12.80
N PHE A 174 8.26 20.31 -12.72
CA PHE A 174 6.85 20.52 -13.05
C PHE A 174 6.16 21.39 -12.00
N LEU A 175 6.47 21.19 -10.71
CA LEU A 175 5.90 21.97 -9.63
C LEU A 175 6.39 23.43 -9.70
N GLU A 176 7.67 23.64 -10.00
CA GLU A 176 8.23 24.98 -10.24
C GLU A 176 7.56 25.68 -11.42
N LEU A 177 7.25 24.93 -12.50
CA LEU A 177 6.57 25.48 -13.68
C LEU A 177 5.15 25.98 -13.37
N ILE A 178 4.42 25.30 -12.49
CA ILE A 178 3.01 25.62 -12.21
C ILE A 178 2.80 26.42 -10.92
N ASN A 179 3.83 26.61 -10.08
CA ASN A 179 3.69 27.18 -8.74
C ASN A 179 2.95 28.53 -8.72
N ASP A 180 3.27 29.40 -9.68
CA ASP A 180 2.67 30.73 -9.78
C ASP A 180 1.34 30.73 -10.56
N GLN A 181 0.90 29.56 -11.04
CA GLN A 181 -0.31 29.38 -11.85
C GLN A 181 -1.47 28.76 -11.06
N VAL A 182 -1.24 28.33 -9.81
CA VAL A 182 -2.23 27.67 -8.98
C VAL A 182 -2.42 28.39 -7.64
N PHE A 183 -3.57 28.15 -7.01
CA PHE A 183 -3.85 28.62 -5.66
C PHE A 183 -4.45 27.47 -4.83
N PRO A 184 -3.96 27.20 -3.61
CA PRO A 184 -2.77 27.80 -3.01
C PRO A 184 -1.49 27.42 -3.78
N GLN A 185 -0.33 27.95 -3.40
CA GLN A 185 0.94 27.56 -4.01
C GLN A 185 1.15 26.04 -3.86
N VAL A 186 1.84 25.40 -4.79
CA VAL A 186 1.87 23.92 -4.88
C VAL A 186 2.36 23.24 -3.61
N TYR A 187 3.27 23.87 -2.87
CA TYR A 187 3.82 23.30 -1.63
C TYR A 187 2.93 23.49 -0.40
N ASP A 188 1.85 24.26 -0.52
CA ASP A 188 0.85 24.48 0.52
C ASP A 188 -0.40 23.61 0.31
N TRP A 189 -0.46 22.83 -0.77
CA TRP A 189 -1.58 21.94 -1.04
C TRP A 189 -1.64 20.81 -0.01
N PRO A 190 -2.83 20.48 0.53
CA PRO A 190 -3.01 19.27 1.32
C PRO A 190 -2.62 18.02 0.52
N THR A 191 -1.91 17.08 1.15
CA THR A 191 -1.45 15.83 0.51
C THR A 191 -2.57 15.05 -0.18
N LEU A 192 -3.79 15.05 0.36
CA LEU A 192 -4.92 14.31 -0.22
C LEU A 192 -5.59 15.02 -1.41
N GLU A 193 -5.25 16.28 -1.69
CA GLU A 193 -5.76 17.08 -2.81
C GLU A 193 -4.70 17.28 -3.90
N SER A 194 -3.49 16.72 -3.73
CA SER A 194 -2.34 16.96 -4.60
C SER A 194 -2.32 16.14 -5.89
N TYR A 195 -3.36 15.35 -6.14
CA TYR A 195 -3.44 14.56 -7.37
C TYR A 195 -3.77 15.47 -8.56
N MET A 196 -2.84 15.52 -9.52
CA MET A 196 -3.02 16.25 -10.77
C MET A 196 -2.98 15.25 -11.93
N ASP A 197 -4.09 15.14 -12.66
CA ASP A 197 -4.23 14.24 -13.82
C ASP A 197 -3.51 14.81 -15.06
N VAL A 198 -2.19 14.94 -14.94
CA VAL A 198 -1.31 15.49 -15.96
C VAL A 198 -0.33 14.40 -16.38
N TYR A 199 -0.44 13.97 -17.64
CA TYR A 199 0.36 12.89 -18.23
C TYR A 199 1.85 12.94 -17.88
N LEU A 200 2.45 14.14 -17.87
CA LEU A 200 3.88 14.33 -17.61
C LEU A 200 4.16 14.76 -16.17
N PHE A 201 3.32 14.37 -15.22
CA PHE A 201 3.59 14.46 -13.79
C PHE A 201 3.72 13.05 -13.17
N PRO A 202 4.84 12.33 -13.46
CA PRO A 202 5.08 10.97 -12.98
C PRO A 202 4.84 10.74 -11.50
N PRO A 203 5.21 11.64 -10.55
CA PRO A 203 5.05 11.37 -9.14
C PRO A 203 3.65 10.90 -8.74
N VAL A 204 2.59 11.39 -9.39
CA VAL A 204 1.20 11.01 -9.08
C VAL A 204 0.50 10.19 -10.18
N THR A 205 0.94 10.33 -11.44
CA THR A 205 0.28 9.70 -12.61
C THR A 205 0.97 8.44 -13.13
N GLU A 206 2.14 8.09 -12.61
CA GLU A 206 2.82 6.83 -12.91
C GLU A 206 2.25 5.67 -12.10
N TYR A 207 2.58 4.46 -12.52
CA TYR A 207 2.24 3.21 -11.86
C TYR A 207 3.39 2.23 -12.00
N THR A 208 3.50 1.32 -11.04
CA THR A 208 4.35 0.12 -11.17
C THR A 208 3.59 -1.09 -10.67
N LEU A 209 3.97 -2.26 -11.19
CA LEU A 209 3.36 -3.51 -10.78
C LEU A 209 3.46 -3.70 -9.25
N HIS A 210 4.65 -3.53 -8.69
CA HIS A 210 4.93 -3.87 -7.29
C HIS A 210 4.48 -2.81 -6.28
N GLN A 211 4.42 -1.52 -6.63
CA GLN A 211 4.00 -0.48 -5.69
C GLN A 211 2.52 -0.18 -5.73
N THR A 212 1.83 -0.46 -6.84
CA THR A 212 0.42 -0.04 -7.04
C THR A 212 -0.50 -1.17 -7.47
N MET A 213 -0.24 -1.79 -8.62
CA MET A 213 -1.18 -2.74 -9.21
C MET A 213 -1.30 -4.04 -8.40
N VAL A 214 -0.18 -4.61 -7.95
CA VAL A 214 -0.16 -5.84 -7.14
C VAL A 214 -0.82 -5.59 -5.77
N PRO A 215 -0.47 -4.54 -5.01
CA PRO A 215 -1.16 -4.25 -3.76
C PRO A 215 -2.67 -4.04 -3.92
N MET A 216 -3.08 -3.26 -4.92
CA MET A 216 -4.51 -3.05 -5.15
C MET A 216 -5.23 -4.34 -5.55
N SER A 217 -4.58 -5.19 -6.35
CA SER A 217 -5.13 -6.49 -6.75
C SER A 217 -5.24 -7.45 -5.56
N TYR A 218 -4.24 -7.48 -4.68
CA TYR A 218 -4.24 -8.29 -3.46
C TYR A 218 -5.43 -7.91 -2.56
N VAL A 219 -5.58 -6.62 -2.30
CA VAL A 219 -6.65 -6.07 -1.46
C VAL A 219 -8.03 -6.35 -2.04
N ARG A 220 -8.21 -6.13 -3.35
CA ARG A 220 -9.47 -6.47 -4.04
C ARG A 220 -9.75 -7.97 -4.01
N GLY A 221 -8.74 -8.82 -4.11
CA GLY A 221 -8.89 -10.26 -4.01
C GLY A 221 -9.44 -10.68 -2.64
N VAL A 222 -8.89 -10.09 -1.56
CA VAL A 222 -9.35 -10.37 -0.19
C VAL A 222 -10.81 -9.93 0.02
N PHE A 223 -11.17 -8.71 -0.39
CA PHE A 223 -12.53 -8.19 -0.16
C PHE A 223 -13.57 -8.70 -1.17
N GLY A 224 -13.17 -8.93 -2.43
CA GLY A 224 -14.05 -9.39 -3.50
C GLY A 224 -14.35 -10.90 -3.46
N GLY A 225 -13.44 -11.70 -2.90
CA GLY A 225 -13.56 -13.16 -2.82
C GLY A 225 -14.64 -13.67 -1.86
N GLY A 226 -15.30 -12.81 -1.09
CA GLY A 226 -16.34 -13.20 -0.12
C GLY A 226 -17.75 -13.41 -0.69
N GLY A 227 -17.98 -13.07 -1.96
CA GLY A 227 -19.33 -12.99 -2.57
C GLY A 227 -19.86 -14.25 -3.26
N GLY A 228 -19.03 -15.28 -3.47
CA GLY A 228 -19.42 -16.54 -4.10
C GLY A 228 -18.91 -17.72 -3.29
N ASP A 229 -19.81 -18.40 -2.59
CA ASP A 229 -19.60 -19.72 -1.97
C ASP A 229 -18.46 -19.84 -0.94
N GLY A 230 -18.68 -19.29 0.26
CA GLY A 230 -18.44 -20.02 1.51
C GLY A 230 -17.03 -20.54 1.86
N GLY A 231 -15.94 -19.94 1.40
CA GLY A 231 -14.60 -20.43 1.71
C GLY A 231 -13.57 -19.34 2.05
N VAL A 232 -12.81 -19.56 3.13
CA VAL A 232 -11.54 -18.90 3.52
C VAL A 232 -11.59 -17.72 4.50
N TRP A 233 -12.56 -16.80 4.46
CA TRP A 233 -12.48 -15.55 5.25
C TRP A 233 -13.49 -15.38 6.39
N ARG A 234 -14.23 -16.42 6.77
CA ARG A 234 -15.02 -16.35 8.01
C ARG A 234 -14.09 -16.43 9.21
N SER A 235 -14.24 -15.47 10.12
CA SER A 235 -13.69 -15.47 11.48
C SER A 235 -13.63 -16.90 12.02
N ARG A 236 -12.43 -17.40 12.30
CA ARG A 236 -12.27 -18.53 13.20
C ARG A 236 -12.73 -18.14 14.60
#